data_AF-A0A3C1D5T6-F1
#
_entry.id   AF-A0A3C1D5T6-F1
#
_cell.length_a   1.000
_cell.length_b   1.000
_cell.length_c   1.000
_cell.angle_alpha   90.00
_cell.angle_beta   90.00
_cell.angle_gamma   90.00
#
_symmetry.space_group_name_H-M   'P 1'
#
loop_
_entity.id
_entity.type
_entity.pdbx_description
1 polymer ?
#
loop_
_entity_poly.entity_id
_entity_poly.type
_entity_poly.pdbx_seq_one_letter_code
_entity_poly.pdbx_strand_id
1 'polypeptide(L)' 'SGVALPVAEVHISDVYAREEFRHYSYIRDIAAVHVVGEGVTGYARATDLLIDIIAGHADG' A
#
# COMPACT_ATOMS: atom_id res chain seq x y z
N SER A 1 11.63 3.63 15.31
CA SER A 1 10.40 3.83 16.10
C SER A 1 9.33 4.35 15.16
N GLY A 2 8.14 3.74 15.14
CA GLY A 2 6.98 4.14 14.33
C GLY A 2 5.74 4.30 15.20
N VAL A 3 4.64 4.82 14.64
CA VAL A 3 3.39 5.12 15.38
C VAL A 3 2.50 3.89 15.64
N ALA A 4 2.92 2.70 15.22
CA ALA A 4 2.18 1.44 15.37
C ALA A 4 0.74 1.46 14.81
N LEU A 5 0.51 2.24 13.74
CA LEU A 5 -0.74 2.27 13.00
C LEU A 5 -0.57 1.48 11.68
N PRO A 6 -1.62 0.82 11.18
CA PRO A 6 -1.59 0.20 9.86
C PRO A 6 -1.43 1.29 8.78
N VAL A 7 -0.66 0.98 7.73
CA VAL A 7 -0.35 1.90 6.64
C VAL A 7 -0.62 1.21 5.30
N ALA A 8 -1.16 1.98 4.35
CA ALA A 8 -1.27 1.58 2.96
C ALA A 8 -0.18 2.24 2.11
N GLU A 9 0.56 1.46 1.35
CA GLU A 9 1.50 1.92 0.31
C GLU A 9 0.79 1.94 -1.05
N VAL A 10 0.72 3.10 -1.69
CA VAL A 10 0.05 3.29 -2.98
C VAL A 10 1.00 3.87 -4.02
N HIS A 11 1.10 3.19 -5.17
CA HIS A 11 1.83 3.65 -6.35
C HIS A 11 0.88 3.78 -7.54
N ILE A 12 0.75 5.00 -8.08
CA ILE A 12 -0.11 5.30 -9.24
C ILE A 12 0.33 4.48 -10.47
N SER A 13 1.64 4.43 -10.74
CA SER A 13 2.22 3.66 -11.83
C SER A 13 2.64 2.27 -11.36
N ASP A 14 2.71 1.31 -12.27
CA ASP A 14 3.38 0.03 -12.01
C ASP A 14 4.88 0.30 -11.82
N VAL A 15 5.37 0.14 -10.58
CA VAL A 15 6.79 0.37 -10.26
C VAL A 15 7.69 -0.75 -10.75
N TYR A 16 7.17 -1.95 -11.01
CA TYR A 16 7.95 -3.08 -11.54
C TYR A 16 8.15 -3.01 -13.05
N ALA A 17 7.27 -2.30 -13.76
CA ALA A 17 7.45 -1.99 -15.18
C ALA A 17 8.46 -0.85 -15.44
N ARG A 18 9.10 -0.34 -14.39
CA ARG A 18 10.02 0.82 -14.43
C ARG A 18 11.45 0.43 -14.09
N GLU A 19 12.31 1.43 -13.90
CA GLU A 19 13.72 1.23 -13.59
C GLU A 19 13.93 0.38 -12.32
N GLU A 20 14.95 -0.48 -12.33
CA GLU A 20 15.23 -1.48 -11.27
C GLU A 20 15.27 -0.88 -9.85
N PHE A 21 15.80 0.34 -9.71
CA PHE A 21 15.87 1.01 -8.41
C PHE A 21 14.50 1.30 -7.78
N ARG A 22 13.40 1.23 -8.54
CA ARG A 22 12.02 1.41 -8.04
C ARG A 22 11.35 0.14 -7.57
N HIS A 23 11.96 -1.01 -7.85
CA HIS A 23 11.39 -2.31 -7.50
C HIS A 23 11.52 -2.60 -6.00
N TYR A 24 12.45 -1.91 -5.34
CA TYR A 24 12.69 -2.04 -3.91
C TYR A 24 12.04 -0.90 -3.12
N SER A 25 11.22 -1.25 -2.13
CA SER A 25 10.57 -0.30 -1.22
C SER A 25 10.91 -0.66 0.23
N TYR A 26 11.47 0.31 0.96
CA TYR A 26 11.81 0.18 2.38
C TYR A 26 10.59 0.08 3.30
N ILE A 27 9.41 0.44 2.81
CA ILE A 27 8.17 0.40 3.58
C ILE A 27 7.32 -0.82 3.22
N ARG A 28 7.70 -1.58 2.19
CA ARG A 28 6.91 -2.72 1.73
C ARG A 28 6.65 -3.72 2.84
N ASP A 29 7.68 -4.07 3.59
CA ASP A 29 7.57 -5.14 4.58
C ASP A 29 6.74 -4.75 5.83
N ILE A 30 6.36 -3.47 5.95
CA ILE A 30 5.61 -2.95 7.10
C ILE A 30 4.23 -2.39 6.72
N ALA A 31 3.92 -2.26 5.43
CA ALA A 31 2.60 -1.80 5.00
C ALA A 31 1.62 -2.97 5.06
N ALA A 32 0.42 -2.72 5.57
CA ALA A 32 -0.64 -3.71 5.66
C ALA A 32 -1.43 -3.81 4.34
N VAL A 33 -1.33 -2.77 3.50
CA VAL A 33 -1.99 -2.71 2.19
C VAL A 33 -0.99 -2.24 1.15
N HIS A 34 -0.94 -2.93 0.01
CA HIS A 34 -0.19 -2.50 -1.17
C HIS A 34 -1.10 -2.38 -2.38
N VAL A 35 -1.07 -1.23 -3.04
CA VAL A 35 -1.76 -1.00 -4.32
C VAL A 35 -0.78 -0.40 -5.31
N VAL A 36 -0.58 -1.06 -6.45
CA VAL A 36 0.45 -0.68 -7.43
C VAL A 36 -0.14 -0.71 -8.83
N GLY A 37 0.06 0.37 -9.60
CA GLY A 37 -0.30 0.44 -11.01
C GLY A 37 -1.79 0.67 -11.30
N GLU A 38 -2.60 0.90 -10.28
CA GLU A 38 -4.05 1.13 -10.43
C GLU A 38 -4.42 2.60 -10.70
N GLY A 39 -3.45 3.45 -11.04
CA GLY A 39 -3.70 4.87 -11.28
C GLY A 39 -4.24 5.58 -10.03
N VAL A 40 -5.06 6.62 -10.24
CA VAL A 40 -5.69 7.38 -9.14
C VAL A 40 -6.75 6.54 -8.41
N THR A 41 -7.41 5.62 -9.10
CA THR A 41 -8.40 4.71 -8.51
C THR A 41 -7.82 3.82 -7.41
N GLY A 42 -6.51 3.55 -7.46
CA GLY A 42 -5.81 2.79 -6.41
C GLY A 42 -5.89 3.42 -5.02
N TYR A 43 -6.05 4.75 -4.91
CA TYR A 43 -6.23 5.40 -3.60
C TYR A 43 -7.55 5.03 -2.93
N ALA A 44 -8.64 4.97 -3.70
CA ALA A 44 -9.95 4.59 -3.17
C ALA A 44 -9.91 3.13 -2.68
N ARG A 45 -9.40 2.23 -3.52
CA ARG A 45 -9.20 0.81 -3.16
C ARG A 45 -8.34 0.65 -1.90
N ALA A 46 -7.20 1.34 -1.82
CA ALA A 46 -6.32 1.26 -0.67
C ALA A 46 -6.99 1.76 0.61
N THR A 47 -7.82 2.79 0.50
CA THR A 47 -8.58 3.36 1.61
C THR A 47 -9.62 2.38 2.14
N ASP A 48 -10.40 1.76 1.24
CA ASP A 48 -11.40 0.76 1.61
C ASP A 48 -10.75 -0.42 2.34
N LEU A 49 -9.65 -0.95 1.79
CA LEU A 49 -8.89 -2.04 2.42
C LEU A 49 -8.32 -1.65 3.80
N LEU A 50 -7.79 -0.44 3.92
CA LEU A 50 -7.24 0.05 5.19
C LEU A 50 -8.33 0.24 6.25
N ILE A 51 -9.53 0.68 5.85
CA ILE A 51 -10.70 0.78 6.74
C ILE A 51 -11.10 -0.61 7.25
N ASP A 52 -11.11 -1.63 6.39
CA ASP A 52 -11.45 -3.00 6.80
C ASP A 52 -10.45 -3.53 7.84
N ILE A 53 -9.16 -3.25 7.69
CA ILE A 53 -8.14 -3.61 8.68
C ILE A 53 -8.36 -2.86 10.00
N ILE A 54 -8.58 -1.54 9.94
CA ILE A 54 -8.79 -0.71 11.13
C ILE A 54 -10.07 -1.12 11.89
N ALA A 55 -11.11 -1.52 11.16
CA ALA A 55 -12.38 -1.97 11.74
C ALA A 55 -12.35 -3.42 12.25
N GLY A 56 -11.25 -4.16 12.01
CA GLY A 56 -11.11 -5.56 12.39
C GLY A 56 -11.94 -6.52 11.51
N HIS A 57 -12.26 -6.11 10.29
CA HIS A 57 -12.94 -6.95 9.29
C HIS A 57 -11.95 -7.79 8.47
N ALA A 58 -10.68 -7.41 8.46
CA ALA A 58 -9.60 -8.10 7.76
C ALA A 58 -8.29 -8.03 8.57
N ASP A 59 -7.44 -9.03 8.37
CA ASP A 59 -6.06 -8.98 8.85
C ASP A 59 -5.19 -8.18 7.88
N GLY A 60 -4.15 -7.53 8.42
CA GLY A 60 -3.17 -6.72 7.68
C GLY A 60 -1.84 -7.43 7.50
#